data_AF-A0A8X6S926-F1
#
_entry.id   AF-A0A8X6S926-F1
#
_cell.length_a   1.000
_cell.length_b   1.000
_cell.length_c   1.000
_cell.angle_alpha   90.00
_cell.angle_beta   90.00
_cell.angle_gamma   90.00
#
_symmetry.space_group_name_H-M   'P 1'
#
loop_
_entity.id
_entity.type
_entity.pdbx_description
1 polymer ?
#
loop_
_entity_poly.entity_id
_entity_poly.type
_entity_poly.pdbx_seq_one_letter_code
_entity_poly.pdbx_strand_id
1 'polypeptide(L)'
;MMDLIHAFEAKLYVFRNDIITKNYKYFPNLNKSIKDLDAHEKRNEKKVIDDFISIMDSLIKEFSARFSRFKELLETFKFIMYPDVISFVKLNLSQFDWLEIEELEMQLIDFQYSSIWIQKFIAERLTSNISKNTSNEILEIWNSIPDAFNCLKKLAYAILTIFSSTYVCESLFLEINNIKDSLKNRLTDDSNSACILLKVTSYNPDISYLSSNLQQQKSH
;
A
#
# COMPACT_ATOMS: atom_id res chain seq x y z
N MET A 1 3.11 -3.46 -9.21
CA MET A 1 3.04 -3.06 -7.78
C MET A 1 4.11 -3.75 -6.95
N MET A 2 4.21 -5.08 -6.95
CA MET A 2 5.30 -5.80 -6.26
C MET A 2 6.69 -5.42 -6.76
N ASP A 3 6.84 -5.14 -8.06
CA ASP A 3 8.13 -4.69 -8.60
C ASP A 3 8.60 -3.38 -7.97
N LEU A 4 7.66 -2.48 -7.63
CA LEU A 4 7.98 -1.23 -6.93
C LEU A 4 8.45 -1.51 -5.49
N ILE A 5 7.83 -2.49 -4.82
CA ILE A 5 8.19 -2.91 -3.46
C ILE A 5 9.59 -3.51 -3.46
N HIS A 6 9.87 -4.45 -4.37
CA HIS A 6 11.20 -5.05 -4.51
C HIS A 6 12.27 -4.03 -4.93
N ALA A 7 11.94 -3.12 -5.86
CA ALA A 7 12.86 -2.06 -6.26
C ALA A 7 13.15 -1.10 -5.10
N PHE A 8 12.18 -0.81 -4.25
CA PHE A 8 12.38 0.00 -3.05
C PHE A 8 13.23 -0.74 -2.00
N GLU A 9 12.93 -2.01 -1.73
CA GLU A 9 13.76 -2.86 -0.86
C GLU A 9 15.22 -2.87 -1.31
N ALA A 10 15.48 -3.08 -2.61
CA ALA A 10 16.82 -3.01 -3.19
C ALA A 10 17.49 -1.63 -3.01
N LYS A 11 16.74 -0.53 -3.17
CA LYS A 11 17.25 0.83 -2.93
C LYS A 11 17.65 1.04 -1.47
N LEU A 12 16.96 0.45 -0.49
CA LEU A 12 17.35 0.55 0.92
C LEU A 12 18.74 -0.05 1.18
N TYR A 13 19.08 -1.17 0.53
CA TYR A 13 20.43 -1.74 0.61
C TYR A 13 21.48 -0.82 -0.04
N VAL A 14 21.16 -0.18 -1.16
CA VAL A 14 22.05 0.82 -1.79
C VAL A 14 22.30 1.99 -0.85
N PHE A 15 21.25 2.53 -0.21
CA PHE A 15 21.35 3.62 0.75
C PHE A 15 22.19 3.24 1.97
N ARG A 16 21.99 2.04 2.51
CA ARG A 16 22.80 1.52 3.61
C ARG A 16 24.29 1.44 3.23
N ASN A 17 24.59 0.90 2.06
CA ASN A 17 25.96 0.78 1.56
C ASN A 17 26.61 2.16 1.30
N ASP A 18 25.85 3.13 0.81
CA ASP A 18 26.30 4.52 0.62
C ASP A 18 26.77 5.17 1.94
N ILE A 19 26.07 4.87 3.06
CA ILE A 19 26.47 5.31 4.40
C ILE A 19 27.72 4.56 4.89
N ILE A 20 27.78 3.23 4.75
CA ILE A 20 28.93 2.41 5.19
C ILE A 20 30.22 2.84 4.47
N THR A 21 30.13 3.09 3.18
CA THR A 21 31.24 3.56 2.35
C THR A 21 31.57 5.04 2.54
N LYS A 22 30.78 5.78 3.34
CA LYS A 22 30.91 7.22 3.57
C LYS A 22 30.84 8.08 2.30
N ASN A 23 30.14 7.62 1.27
CA ASN A 23 29.97 8.34 0.01
C ASN A 23 28.87 9.41 0.11
N TYR A 24 27.81 9.13 0.86
CA TYR A 24 26.67 10.02 1.12
C TYR A 24 26.07 10.64 -0.15
N LYS A 25 26.06 9.91 -1.26
CA LYS A 25 25.50 10.37 -2.55
C LYS A 25 24.00 10.61 -2.46
N TYR A 26 23.30 9.81 -1.65
CA TYR A 26 21.84 9.85 -1.53
C TYR A 26 21.36 10.60 -0.28
N PHE A 27 22.29 11.05 0.56
CA PHE A 27 22.02 11.77 1.80
C PHE A 27 22.77 13.12 1.83
N PRO A 28 22.37 14.11 1.01
CA PRO A 28 23.08 15.38 0.90
C PRO A 28 23.13 16.17 2.20
N ASN A 29 22.06 16.11 3.01
CA ASN A 29 22.02 16.77 4.32
C ASN A 29 22.96 16.12 5.33
N LEU A 30 23.08 14.79 5.32
CA LEU A 30 24.02 14.05 6.16
C LEU A 30 25.47 14.34 5.75
N ASN A 31 25.73 14.41 4.44
CA ASN A 31 27.04 14.78 3.90
C ASN A 31 27.45 16.19 4.37
N LYS A 32 26.52 17.14 4.31
CA LYS A 32 26.74 18.51 4.79
C LYS A 32 27.00 18.52 6.29
N SER A 33 26.16 17.87 7.09
CA SER A 33 26.32 17.86 8.54
C SER A 33 27.64 17.22 9.00
N ILE A 34 28.17 16.23 8.28
CA ILE A 34 29.46 15.60 8.58
C ILE A 34 30.64 16.52 8.21
N LYS A 35 30.53 17.27 7.10
CA LYS A 35 31.56 18.22 6.66
C LYS A 35 31.69 19.43 7.58
N ASP A 36 30.56 19.86 8.15
CA ASP A 36 30.48 21.03 9.03
C ASP A 36 30.90 20.72 10.49
N LEU A 37 31.32 19.47 10.81
CA LEU A 37 31.75 19.08 12.17
C LEU A 37 33.14 19.63 12.55
N ASP A 38 33.24 20.20 13.75
CA ASP A 38 34.50 20.65 14.34
C ASP A 38 35.37 19.48 14.86
N ALA A 39 36.65 19.75 15.13
CA ALA A 39 37.63 18.73 15.53
C ALA A 39 37.23 17.91 16.78
N HIS A 40 36.45 18.48 17.70
CA HIS A 40 35.92 17.79 18.88
C HIS A 40 34.72 16.87 18.55
N GLU A 41 33.92 17.23 17.54
CA GLU A 41 32.71 16.47 17.14
C GLU A 41 33.03 15.29 16.21
N LYS A 42 34.16 15.32 15.51
CA LYS A 42 34.69 14.17 14.75
C LYS A 42 34.88 12.91 15.60
N ARG A 43 35.05 13.05 16.91
CA ARG A 43 35.11 11.90 17.85
C ARG A 43 33.77 11.17 17.97
N ASN A 44 32.66 11.89 17.76
CA ASN A 44 31.29 11.36 17.77
C ASN A 44 30.77 10.99 16.37
N GLU A 45 31.46 11.39 15.28
CA GLU A 45 31.09 11.07 13.89
C GLU A 45 30.85 9.57 13.70
N LYS A 46 31.76 8.73 14.22
CA LYS A 46 31.63 7.27 14.10
C LYS A 46 30.33 6.76 14.74
N LYS A 47 29.99 7.27 15.93
CA LYS A 47 28.77 6.89 16.64
C LYS A 47 27.53 7.32 15.86
N VAL A 48 27.52 8.54 15.31
CA VAL A 48 26.41 9.03 14.47
C VAL A 48 26.23 8.15 13.24
N ILE A 49 27.31 7.79 12.56
CA ILE A 49 27.26 6.89 11.39
C ILE A 49 26.72 5.51 11.78
N ASP A 50 27.19 4.95 12.91
CA ASP A 50 26.71 3.67 13.42
C ASP A 50 25.20 3.72 13.75
N ASP A 51 24.71 4.83 14.32
CA ASP A 51 23.27 5.05 14.58
C ASP A 51 22.46 5.09 13.27
N PHE A 52 22.94 5.80 12.24
CA PHE A 52 22.28 5.83 10.92
C PHE A 52 22.28 4.45 10.24
N ILE A 53 23.36 3.68 10.35
CA ILE A 53 23.42 2.30 9.84
C ILE A 53 22.39 1.43 10.57
N SER A 54 22.30 1.55 11.89
CA SER A 54 21.31 0.84 12.72
C SER A 54 19.86 1.18 12.33
N ILE A 55 19.57 2.47 12.08
CA ILE A 55 18.27 2.91 11.56
C ILE A 55 17.97 2.27 10.20
N MET A 56 18.94 2.24 9.29
CA MET A 56 18.78 1.62 7.97
C MET A 56 18.56 0.11 8.08
N ASP A 57 19.28 -0.58 8.97
CA ASP A 57 19.10 -2.01 9.24
C ASP A 57 17.71 -2.32 9.78
N SER A 58 17.25 -1.50 10.73
CA SER A 58 15.89 -1.60 11.27
C SER A 58 14.84 -1.37 10.17
N LEU A 59 15.00 -0.32 9.36
CA LEU A 59 14.09 -0.01 8.26
C LEU A 59 14.01 -1.15 7.24
N ILE A 60 15.14 -1.72 6.84
CA ILE A 60 15.19 -2.87 5.92
C ILE A 60 14.45 -4.07 6.53
N LYS A 61 14.71 -4.37 7.81
CA LYS A 61 14.08 -5.48 8.51
C LYS A 61 12.56 -5.32 8.59
N GLU A 62 12.09 -4.16 9.06
CA GLU A 62 10.66 -3.87 9.20
C GLU A 62 9.95 -3.86 7.84
N PHE A 63 10.58 -3.27 6.82
CA PHE A 63 10.03 -3.28 5.46
C PHE A 63 9.90 -4.71 4.92
N SER A 64 10.96 -5.51 4.99
CA SER A 64 10.92 -6.91 4.55
C SER A 64 9.90 -7.73 5.35
N ALA A 65 9.80 -7.51 6.66
CA ALA A 65 8.82 -8.18 7.52
C ALA A 65 7.39 -7.83 7.11
N ARG A 66 7.10 -6.54 6.88
CA ARG A 66 5.78 -6.06 6.43
C ARG A 66 5.33 -6.71 5.13
N PHE A 67 6.25 -6.91 4.17
CA PHE A 67 5.92 -7.48 2.87
C PHE A 67 6.21 -8.99 2.73
N SER A 68 6.65 -9.65 3.80
CA SER A 68 7.03 -11.07 3.78
C SER A 68 5.92 -11.98 3.25
N ARG A 69 4.68 -11.78 3.73
CA ARG A 69 3.50 -12.55 3.30
C ARG A 69 3.17 -12.37 1.82
N PHE A 70 3.48 -11.21 1.24
CA PHE A 70 3.24 -10.96 -0.19
C PHE A 70 4.24 -11.68 -1.09
N LYS A 71 5.40 -12.12 -0.56
CA LYS A 71 6.36 -12.93 -1.31
C LYS A 71 5.76 -14.28 -1.72
N GLU A 72 4.86 -14.82 -0.89
CA GLU A 72 4.14 -16.08 -1.16
C GLU A 72 3.03 -15.93 -2.21
N LEU A 73 2.56 -14.70 -2.47
CA LEU A 73 1.50 -14.38 -3.43
C LEU A 73 2.05 -13.84 -4.77
N LEU A 74 3.36 -13.88 -5.00
CA LEU A 74 3.98 -13.27 -6.19
C LEU A 74 3.44 -13.81 -7.50
N GLU A 75 3.30 -15.13 -7.62
CA GLU A 75 2.71 -15.75 -8.81
C GLU A 75 1.22 -15.42 -8.92
N THR A 76 0.50 -15.42 -7.80
CA THR A 76 -0.91 -15.00 -7.74
C THR A 76 -1.08 -13.54 -8.18
N PHE A 77 -0.15 -12.65 -7.89
CA PHE A 77 -0.22 -11.26 -8.36
C PHE A 77 0.05 -11.10 -9.85
N LYS A 78 0.83 -12.00 -10.47
CA LYS A 78 1.03 -12.00 -11.92
C LYS A 78 -0.26 -12.28 -12.68
N PHE A 79 -1.21 -13.01 -12.08
CA PHE A 79 -2.54 -13.27 -12.65
C PHE A 79 -3.23 -11.99 -13.15
N ILE A 80 -3.11 -10.87 -12.43
CA ILE A 80 -3.74 -9.60 -12.80
C ILE A 80 -3.32 -9.10 -14.19
N MET A 81 -2.05 -9.33 -14.54
CA MET A 81 -1.45 -8.84 -15.77
C MET A 81 -1.30 -9.94 -16.83
N TYR A 82 -1.16 -11.19 -16.39
CA TYR A 82 -0.85 -12.33 -17.24
C TYR A 82 -1.82 -13.50 -17.00
N PRO A 83 -3.15 -13.28 -17.04
CA PRO A 83 -4.11 -14.38 -16.89
C PRO A 83 -4.01 -15.41 -18.03
N ASP A 84 -3.50 -14.98 -19.19
CA ASP A 84 -3.26 -15.79 -20.38
C ASP A 84 -2.07 -16.77 -20.27
N VAL A 85 -1.09 -16.49 -19.39
CA VAL A 85 0.16 -17.26 -19.30
C VAL A 85 0.32 -17.98 -17.95
N ILE A 86 -0.43 -17.56 -16.93
CA ILE A 86 -0.28 -18.11 -15.58
C ILE A 86 -0.82 -19.54 -15.50
N SER A 87 -0.06 -20.43 -14.86
CA SER A 87 -0.52 -21.79 -14.59
C SER A 87 -1.28 -21.81 -13.27
N PHE A 88 -2.45 -22.47 -13.25
CA PHE A 88 -3.26 -22.64 -12.05
C PHE A 88 -2.45 -23.20 -10.87
N VAL A 89 -1.60 -24.20 -11.11
CA VAL A 89 -0.75 -24.86 -10.09
C VAL A 89 0.22 -23.89 -9.39
N LYS A 90 0.57 -22.77 -10.04
CA LYS A 90 1.46 -21.75 -9.46
C LYS A 90 0.73 -20.74 -8.59
N LEU A 91 -0.61 -20.70 -8.64
CA LEU A 91 -1.39 -19.77 -7.85
C LEU A 91 -1.39 -20.24 -6.39
N ASN A 92 -0.91 -19.38 -5.50
CA ASN A 92 -1.13 -19.55 -4.08
C ASN A 92 -2.50 -18.97 -3.72
N LEU A 93 -3.46 -19.85 -3.44
CA LEU A 93 -4.85 -19.50 -3.14
C LEU A 93 -5.22 -19.70 -1.66
N SER A 94 -4.25 -19.96 -0.77
CA SER A 94 -4.50 -20.30 0.64
C SER A 94 -5.13 -19.17 1.47
N GLN A 95 -5.22 -17.95 0.91
CA GLN A 95 -5.83 -16.79 1.54
C GLN A 95 -7.20 -16.45 0.92
N PHE A 96 -7.66 -17.28 -0.03
CA PHE A 96 -8.87 -17.07 -0.82
C PHE A 96 -9.85 -18.23 -0.62
N ASP A 97 -10.00 -18.73 0.61
CA ASP A 97 -10.87 -19.88 0.96
C ASP A 97 -12.36 -19.65 0.62
N TRP A 98 -12.75 -18.39 0.46
CA TRP A 98 -14.10 -17.96 0.06
C TRP A 98 -14.35 -18.08 -1.46
N LEU A 99 -13.30 -18.38 -2.24
CA LEU A 99 -13.36 -18.50 -3.69
C LEU A 99 -13.68 -19.94 -4.08
N GLU A 100 -14.52 -20.12 -5.09
CA GLU A 100 -14.83 -21.43 -5.66
C GLU A 100 -13.65 -21.86 -6.53
N ILE A 101 -12.69 -22.60 -5.95
CA ILE A 101 -11.39 -22.92 -6.55
C ILE A 101 -11.54 -23.79 -7.80
N GLU A 102 -12.45 -24.77 -7.77
CA GLU A 102 -12.72 -25.66 -8.90
C GLU A 102 -13.29 -24.87 -10.09
N GLU A 103 -14.20 -23.96 -9.82
CA GLU A 103 -14.80 -23.09 -10.83
C GLU A 103 -13.78 -22.08 -11.36
N LEU A 104 -12.91 -21.55 -10.50
CA LEU A 104 -11.81 -20.69 -10.90
C LEU A 104 -10.86 -21.40 -11.88
N GLU A 105 -10.53 -22.66 -11.63
CA GLU A 105 -9.65 -23.45 -12.50
C GLU A 105 -10.27 -23.63 -13.90
N MET A 106 -11.55 -24.01 -13.95
CA MET A 106 -12.28 -24.15 -15.22
C MET A 106 -12.37 -22.83 -15.98
N GLN A 107 -12.74 -21.74 -15.30
CA GLN A 107 -12.81 -20.41 -15.89
C GLN A 107 -11.46 -19.93 -16.41
N LEU A 108 -10.36 -20.24 -15.70
CA LEU A 108 -9.00 -19.88 -16.13
C LEU A 108 -8.66 -20.58 -17.45
N ILE A 109 -8.98 -21.87 -17.58
CA ILE A 109 -8.78 -22.62 -18.82
C ILE A 109 -9.60 -21.98 -19.94
N ASP A 110 -10.90 -21.79 -19.75
CA ASP A 110 -11.77 -21.20 -20.77
C ASP A 110 -11.29 -19.79 -21.20
N PHE A 111 -10.79 -19.01 -20.24
CA PHE A 111 -10.21 -17.71 -20.50
C PHE A 111 -8.95 -17.81 -21.37
N GLN A 112 -8.06 -18.76 -21.07
CA GLN A 112 -6.81 -19.01 -21.80
C GLN A 112 -7.00 -19.55 -23.23
N TYR A 113 -8.20 -20.00 -23.56
CA TYR A 113 -8.60 -20.33 -24.94
C TYR A 113 -9.48 -19.24 -25.60
N SER A 114 -9.78 -18.15 -24.89
CA SER A 114 -10.56 -17.03 -25.43
C SER A 114 -9.68 -16.02 -26.16
N SER A 115 -9.60 -16.13 -27.48
CA SER A 115 -8.79 -15.24 -28.33
C SER A 115 -9.12 -13.75 -28.16
N ILE A 116 -10.39 -13.41 -27.94
CA ILE A 116 -10.86 -12.03 -27.76
C ILE A 116 -10.27 -11.41 -26.48
N TRP A 117 -10.36 -12.12 -25.36
CA TRP A 117 -9.91 -11.60 -24.06
C TRP A 117 -8.40 -11.59 -23.95
N ILE A 118 -7.72 -12.62 -24.46
CA ILE A 118 -6.27 -12.66 -24.54
C ILE A 118 -5.73 -11.47 -25.34
N GLN A 119 -6.31 -11.18 -26.50
CA GLN A 119 -5.88 -10.04 -27.32
C GLN A 119 -6.10 -8.70 -26.62
N LYS A 120 -7.21 -8.53 -25.89
CA LYS A 120 -7.46 -7.32 -25.08
C LYS A 120 -6.40 -7.13 -24.00
N PHE A 121 -6.08 -8.19 -23.24
CA PHE A 121 -5.04 -8.11 -22.22
C PHE A 121 -3.65 -7.86 -22.82
N ILE A 122 -3.32 -8.48 -23.95
CA ILE A 122 -2.05 -8.21 -24.68
C ILE A 122 -1.99 -6.74 -25.12
N ALA A 123 -3.05 -6.23 -25.74
CA ALA A 123 -3.10 -4.85 -26.22
C ALA A 123 -2.86 -3.87 -25.08
N GLU A 124 -3.49 -4.08 -23.92
CA GLU A 124 -3.34 -3.18 -22.80
C GLU A 124 -1.98 -3.25 -22.12
N ARG A 125 -1.37 -4.44 -22.07
CA ARG A 125 0.03 -4.56 -21.62
C ARG A 125 0.99 -3.75 -22.49
N LEU A 126 0.70 -3.63 -23.78
CA LEU A 126 1.53 -2.86 -24.71
C LEU A 126 1.30 -1.35 -24.56
N THR A 127 0.05 -0.91 -24.34
CA THR A 127 -0.30 0.52 -24.17
C THR A 127 0.08 1.06 -22.80
N SER A 128 -0.04 0.26 -21.74
CA SER A 128 0.30 0.65 -20.36
C SER A 128 1.79 0.94 -20.14
N ASN A 129 2.69 0.46 -21.01
CA ASN A 129 4.10 0.86 -21.01
C ASN A 129 4.31 2.33 -21.42
N ILE A 130 3.27 3.01 -21.91
CA ILE A 130 3.30 4.38 -22.43
C ILE A 130 2.51 5.36 -21.54
N SER A 131 1.50 4.87 -20.80
CA SER A 131 0.58 5.66 -19.97
C SER A 131 0.98 5.67 -18.48
N LYS A 132 0.92 6.83 -17.82
CA LYS A 132 1.16 6.99 -16.37
C LYS A 132 0.00 6.45 -15.50
N ASN A 133 -1.11 6.00 -16.09
CA ASN A 133 -2.36 5.67 -15.38
C ASN A 133 -2.76 4.19 -15.42
N THR A 134 -1.75 3.31 -15.43
CA THR A 134 -1.86 1.85 -15.60
C THR A 134 -2.87 1.17 -14.67
N SER A 135 -3.12 1.70 -13.46
CA SER A 135 -4.04 1.07 -12.49
C SER A 135 -5.51 1.15 -12.87
N ASN A 136 -5.94 2.23 -13.53
CA ASN A 136 -7.35 2.40 -13.90
C ASN A 136 -7.70 1.55 -15.14
N GLU A 137 -6.78 1.49 -16.10
CA GLU A 137 -6.91 0.70 -17.33
C GLU A 137 -7.08 -0.80 -17.03
N ILE A 138 -6.28 -1.35 -16.11
CA ILE A 138 -6.39 -2.75 -15.69
C ILE A 138 -7.74 -3.04 -15.06
N LEU A 139 -8.21 -2.15 -14.18
CA LEU A 139 -9.50 -2.32 -13.52
C LEU A 139 -10.65 -2.29 -14.52
N GLU A 140 -10.61 -1.38 -15.50
CA GLU A 140 -11.58 -1.29 -16.59
C GLU A 140 -11.63 -2.57 -17.42
N ILE A 141 -10.47 -3.16 -17.72
CA ILE A 141 -10.41 -4.45 -18.43
C ILE A 141 -11.07 -5.56 -17.62
N TRP A 142 -10.69 -5.73 -16.35
CA TRP A 142 -11.29 -6.73 -15.48
C TRP A 142 -12.81 -6.52 -15.33
N ASN A 143 -13.28 -5.27 -15.31
CA ASN A 143 -14.71 -4.94 -15.31
C ASN A 143 -15.42 -5.36 -16.61
N SER A 144 -14.75 -5.25 -17.75
CA SER A 144 -15.33 -5.58 -19.05
C SER A 144 -15.45 -7.09 -19.33
N ILE A 145 -14.77 -7.94 -18.54
CA ILE A 145 -14.84 -9.39 -18.70
C ILE A 145 -16.28 -9.90 -18.41
N PRO A 146 -16.79 -10.88 -19.19
CA PRO A 146 -18.12 -11.46 -19.02
C PRO A 146 -18.30 -12.10 -17.65
N ASP A 147 -19.54 -12.14 -17.18
CA ASP A 147 -19.89 -12.75 -15.90
C ASP A 147 -19.69 -14.28 -15.87
N ALA A 148 -19.50 -14.90 -17.04
CA ALA A 148 -19.05 -16.29 -17.13
C ALA A 148 -17.67 -16.50 -16.47
N PHE A 149 -16.87 -15.45 -16.27
CA PHE A 149 -15.58 -15.49 -15.60
C PHE A 149 -15.61 -14.83 -14.20
N ASN A 150 -16.74 -14.93 -13.50
CA ASN A 150 -16.93 -14.24 -12.23
C ASN A 150 -15.91 -14.64 -11.15
N CYS A 151 -15.46 -15.90 -11.09
CA CYS A 151 -14.44 -16.32 -10.13
C CYS A 151 -13.08 -15.66 -10.43
N LEU A 152 -12.72 -15.53 -11.72
CA LEU A 152 -11.54 -14.77 -12.13
C LEU A 152 -11.65 -13.30 -11.73
N LYS A 153 -12.82 -12.67 -11.96
CA LYS A 153 -13.08 -11.27 -11.56
C LYS A 153 -12.97 -11.09 -10.05
N LYS A 154 -13.58 -11.98 -9.26
CA LYS A 154 -13.50 -11.97 -7.79
C LYS A 154 -12.04 -12.00 -7.31
N LEU A 155 -11.23 -12.91 -7.83
CA LEU A 155 -9.81 -12.98 -7.48
C LEU A 155 -9.07 -11.70 -7.89
N ALA A 156 -9.33 -11.19 -9.08
CA ALA A 156 -8.69 -9.99 -9.58
C ALA A 156 -9.00 -8.76 -8.71
N TYR A 157 -10.27 -8.54 -8.38
CA TYR A 157 -10.69 -7.44 -7.52
C TYR A 157 -10.14 -7.56 -6.11
N ALA A 158 -10.11 -8.78 -5.54
CA ALA A 158 -9.50 -9.01 -4.25
C ALA A 158 -8.05 -8.53 -4.27
N ILE A 159 -7.25 -8.99 -5.23
CA ILE A 159 -5.83 -8.58 -5.37
C ILE A 159 -5.68 -7.07 -5.60
N LEU A 160 -6.45 -6.49 -6.52
CA LEU A 160 -6.38 -5.06 -6.86
C LEU A 160 -6.74 -4.15 -5.68
N THR A 161 -7.53 -4.65 -4.72
CA THR A 161 -7.99 -3.87 -3.56
C THR A 161 -7.18 -4.10 -2.29
N ILE A 162 -6.27 -5.09 -2.20
CA ILE A 162 -5.47 -5.36 -0.99
C ILE A 162 -4.76 -4.09 -0.50
N PHE A 163 -4.00 -3.42 -1.36
CA PHE A 163 -3.18 -2.28 -0.95
C PHE A 163 -4.02 -1.03 -0.69
N SER A 164 -5.02 -0.78 -1.53
CA SER A 164 -5.93 0.35 -1.38
C SER A 164 -6.76 0.24 -0.09
N SER A 165 -7.30 -0.94 0.21
CA SER A 165 -8.05 -1.17 1.46
C SER A 165 -7.15 -1.07 2.69
N THR A 166 -5.94 -1.65 2.64
CA THR A 166 -4.95 -1.50 3.72
C THR A 166 -4.64 -0.03 3.98
N TYR A 167 -4.38 0.75 2.93
CA TYR A 167 -4.09 2.17 3.06
C TYR A 167 -5.26 2.96 3.68
N VAL A 168 -6.49 2.70 3.22
CA VAL A 168 -7.69 3.36 3.77
C VAL A 168 -7.88 3.00 5.24
N CYS A 169 -7.70 1.73 5.62
CA CYS A 169 -7.79 1.29 7.01
C CYS A 169 -6.70 1.91 7.90
N GLU A 170 -5.45 1.95 7.45
CA GLU A 170 -4.35 2.59 8.19
C GLU A 170 -4.58 4.10 8.34
N SER A 171 -5.01 4.76 7.27
CA SER A 171 -5.35 6.19 7.29
C SER A 171 -6.49 6.49 8.25
N LEU A 172 -7.53 5.65 8.24
CA LEU A 172 -8.66 5.76 9.16
C LEU A 172 -8.23 5.57 10.62
N PHE A 173 -7.38 4.58 10.89
CA PHE A 173 -6.89 4.31 12.25
C PHE A 173 -6.02 5.47 12.78
N LEU A 174 -5.15 6.04 11.93
CA LEU A 174 -4.39 7.24 12.27
C LEU A 174 -5.32 8.41 12.62
N GLU A 175 -6.39 8.60 11.84
CA GLU A 175 -7.36 9.67 12.10
C GLU A 175 -8.12 9.45 13.41
N ILE A 176 -8.53 8.22 13.71
CA ILE A 176 -9.15 7.88 14.99
C ILE A 176 -8.19 8.16 16.16
N ASN A 177 -6.90 7.86 16.01
CA ASN A 177 -5.90 8.17 17.03
C ASN A 177 -5.73 9.68 17.24
N ASN A 178 -5.83 10.49 16.19
CA ASN A 178 -5.82 11.96 16.31
C ASN A 178 -7.08 12.48 17.03
N ILE A 179 -8.25 11.89 16.76
CA ILE A 179 -9.51 12.24 17.45
C ILE A 179 -9.46 11.86 18.95
N LYS A 180 -8.65 10.86 19.30
CA LYS A 180 -8.43 10.37 20.68
C LYS A 180 -7.50 11.26 21.52
N ASP A 181 -6.96 12.35 20.97
CA ASP A 181 -6.01 13.23 21.67
C ASP A 181 -6.51 13.68 23.06
N SER A 182 -5.55 13.93 23.96
CA SER A 182 -5.53 14.03 25.43
C SER A 182 -6.69 14.72 26.19
N LEU A 183 -7.66 15.31 25.50
CA LEU A 183 -8.79 16.06 26.06
C LEU A 183 -10.05 15.22 26.26
N LYS A 184 -10.14 13.99 25.72
CA LYS A 184 -11.31 13.11 25.87
C LYS A 184 -11.05 11.91 26.77
N ASN A 185 -11.60 11.93 27.98
CA ASN A 185 -11.55 10.82 28.95
C ASN A 185 -12.61 9.72 28.70
N ARG A 186 -13.54 9.91 27.76
CA ARG A 186 -14.60 8.93 27.42
C ARG A 186 -14.77 8.84 25.90
N LEU A 187 -14.70 7.62 25.39
CA LEU A 187 -14.95 7.26 23.99
C LEU A 187 -16.31 6.56 23.91
N THR A 188 -17.21 7.06 23.08
CA THR A 188 -18.43 6.34 22.67
C THR A 188 -18.34 6.09 21.17
N ASP A 189 -18.63 4.86 20.72
CA ASP A 189 -18.54 4.44 19.31
C ASP A 189 -19.32 5.36 18.35
N ASP A 190 -20.45 5.88 18.82
CA ASP A 190 -21.29 6.83 18.06
C ASP A 190 -20.54 8.13 17.73
N SER A 191 -19.75 8.65 18.68
CA SER A 191 -19.00 9.90 18.50
C SER A 191 -17.82 9.74 17.54
N ASN A 192 -17.16 8.57 17.55
CA ASN A 192 -16.10 8.26 16.59
C ASN A 192 -16.68 8.07 15.19
N SER A 193 -17.78 7.34 15.07
CA SER A 193 -18.47 7.12 13.80
C SER A 193 -18.93 8.44 13.18
N ALA A 194 -19.47 9.36 13.98
CA ALA A 194 -19.84 10.70 13.53
C ALA A 194 -18.62 11.55 13.11
N CYS A 195 -17.53 11.55 13.89
CA CYS A 195 -16.30 12.27 13.52
C CYS A 195 -15.65 11.72 12.24
N ILE A 196 -15.65 10.39 12.07
CA ILE A 196 -15.19 9.75 10.83
C ILE A 196 -16.08 10.19 9.67
N LEU A 197 -17.42 10.10 9.81
CA LEU A 197 -18.37 10.49 8.77
C LEU A 197 -18.21 11.96 8.35
N LEU A 198 -18.08 12.87 9.30
CA LEU A 198 -17.82 14.29 9.04
C LEU A 198 -16.53 14.53 8.24
N LYS A 199 -15.52 13.67 8.42
CA LYS A 199 -14.20 13.84 7.81
C LYS A 199 -14.04 13.14 6.46
N VAL A 200 -14.75 12.03 6.25
CA VAL A 200 -14.74 11.27 4.98
C VAL A 200 -15.81 11.73 3.99
N THR A 201 -16.74 12.59 4.42
CA THR A 201 -17.75 13.19 3.54
C THR A 201 -17.39 14.64 3.21
N SER A 202 -17.97 15.18 2.15
CA SER A 202 -17.90 16.61 1.82
C SER A 202 -18.82 17.47 2.70
N TYR A 203 -19.39 16.89 3.75
CA TYR A 203 -20.31 17.57 4.64
C TYR A 203 -19.54 18.59 5.50
N ASN A 204 -19.89 19.86 5.35
CA ASN A 204 -19.29 20.94 6.11
C ASN A 204 -20.32 21.43 7.15
N PRO A 205 -20.21 21.02 8.43
CA PRO A 205 -21.18 21.42 9.44
C PRO A 205 -21.17 22.93 9.65
N ASP A 206 -22.36 23.53 9.76
CA ASP A 206 -22.48 24.94 10.12
C ASP A 206 -22.19 25.12 11.62
N ILE A 207 -20.91 25.34 11.93
CA ILE A 207 -20.41 25.50 13.29
C ILE A 207 -21.06 26.71 13.99
N SER A 208 -21.44 27.75 13.24
CA SER A 208 -22.05 28.96 13.80
C SER A 208 -23.48 28.70 14.29
N TYR A 209 -24.24 27.91 13.52
CA TYR A 209 -25.55 27.45 13.93
C TYR A 209 -25.47 26.43 15.08
N LEU A 210 -24.51 25.50 15.05
CA LEU A 210 -24.38 24.49 16.11
C LEU A 210 -23.94 25.09 17.45
N SER A 211 -22.99 26.03 17.43
CA SER A 211 -22.48 26.70 18.63
C SER A 211 -23.51 27.62 19.29
N SER A 212 -24.39 28.25 18.51
CA SER A 212 -25.48 29.08 19.05
C SER A 212 -26.58 28.27 19.74
N ASN A 213 -26.74 26.99 19.38
CA ASN A 213 -27.72 26.08 19.98
C ASN A 213 -27.16 25.25 21.16
N LEU A 214 -25.85 25.25 21.40
CA LEU A 214 -25.24 24.59 22.55
C LEU A 214 -25.43 25.45 23.81
N GLN A 215 -26.32 25.03 24.72
CA GLN A 215 -26.44 25.66 26.03
C GLN A 215 -25.13 25.51 26.82
N GLN A 216 -24.48 26.64 27.10
CA GLN A 216 -23.33 26.70 28.01
C GLN A 216 -23.78 26.23 29.40
N GLN A 217 -23.29 25.08 29.86
CA GLN A 217 -23.37 24.74 31.27
C GLN A 217 -22.54 25.77 32.04
N LYS A 218 -23.21 26.66 32.78
CA LYS A 218 -22.55 27.47 33.78
C LYS A 218 -22.06 26.53 34.88
N SER A 219 -20.74 26.45 35.05
CA SER A 219 -20.15 25.84 36.25
C SER A 219 -20.60 26.64 37.47
N HIS A 220 -21.03 25.93 38.52
CA HIS A 220 -21.39 26.51 39.81
C HIS A 220 -20.15 26.87 40.63
#